data_AF-A0A173THG1-F1
#
_entry.id   AF-A0A173THG1-F1
#
_cell.length_a   1.000
_cell.length_b   1.000
_cell.length_c   1.000
_cell.angle_alpha   90.00
_cell.angle_beta   90.00
_cell.angle_gamma   90.00
#
_symmetry.space_group_name_H-M   'P 1'
#
loop_
_entity.id
_entity.type
_entity.pdbx_description
1 polymer ?
#
loop_
_entity_poly.entity_id
_entity_poly.type
_entity_poly.pdbx_seq_one_letter_code
_entity_poly.pdbx_strand_id
1 'polypeptide(L)'
;MEEQIKKIYEKQKNGRIRMIRNVLLIYAALICVVSIFKGNPFPHQETVLFFDVKQPGWVTTDPWLLWICVVVDLIAGIFILIRDIFRDFSKIDRILSQQCDAEKYSEMLEELIKYGKSLDYHGFQKSVMLIAESKYVVALIINGQLQKAEEYIKNEWEGKREGRTWQQVMTNLELSKKYQEKDAAGYSATLEKAGKVFQKNPLFMAKNLMLKGEDEAAVRLLENDTEKLPYYEVTRRFLLGVCYYRIGKEEQGKECMEYVIGHGNTLKCKEEAEKYVTV
;
A
#
# COMPACT_ATOMS: atom_id res chain seq x y z
N MET A 1 -3.82 1.83 22.00
CA MET A 1 -4.09 1.65 20.55
C MET A 1 -5.02 2.74 20.06
N GLU A 2 -6.17 2.91 20.73
CA GLU A 2 -7.18 3.92 20.44
C GLU A 2 -6.68 5.36 20.22
N GLU A 3 -5.78 5.89 21.07
CA GLU A 3 -5.28 7.26 20.92
C GLU A 3 -4.55 7.47 19.58
N GLN A 4 -3.82 6.45 19.11
CA GLN A 4 -3.14 6.52 17.82
C GLN A 4 -4.15 6.54 16.68
N ILE A 5 -5.22 5.74 16.77
CA ILE A 5 -6.31 5.71 15.79
C ILE A 5 -7.03 7.05 15.74
N LYS A 6 -7.44 7.59 16.89
CA LYS A 6 -8.09 8.91 17.01
C LYS A 6 -7.22 9.99 16.37
N LYS A 7 -5.91 9.99 16.66
CA LYS A 7 -4.95 10.95 16.10
C LYS A 7 -4.85 10.90 14.58
N ILE A 8 -4.93 9.72 13.96
CA ILE A 8 -4.94 9.58 12.49
C ILE A 8 -6.16 10.29 11.89
N TYR A 9 -7.35 10.04 12.44
CA TYR A 9 -8.59 10.64 11.96
C TYR A 9 -8.67 12.14 12.26
N GLU A 10 -8.28 12.60 13.45
CA GLU A 10 -8.24 14.02 13.80
C GLU A 10 -7.30 14.80 12.87
N LYS A 11 -6.13 14.23 12.57
CA LYS A 11 -5.19 14.81 11.62
C LYS A 11 -5.80 14.99 10.22
N GLN A 12 -6.71 14.10 9.80
CA GLN A 12 -7.36 14.19 8.48
C GLN A 12 -8.67 14.98 8.45
N LYS A 13 -9.26 15.27 9.63
CA LYS A 13 -10.44 16.14 9.76
C LYS A 13 -10.23 17.50 9.08
N ASN A 14 -9.11 18.14 9.40
CA ASN A 14 -8.71 19.43 8.83
C ASN A 14 -7.81 19.30 7.58
N GLY A 15 -7.80 18.13 6.94
CA GLY A 15 -6.91 17.83 5.83
C GLY A 15 -7.11 18.74 4.61
N ARG A 16 -8.36 19.14 4.31
CA ARG A 16 -8.67 20.08 3.20
C ARG A 16 -8.08 21.47 3.43
N ILE A 17 -8.25 22.01 4.65
CA ILE A 17 -7.69 23.32 5.01
C ILE A 17 -6.16 23.27 4.96
N ARG A 18 -5.55 22.17 5.45
CA ARG A 18 -4.10 21.98 5.37
C ARG A 18 -3.62 21.90 3.92
N MET A 19 -4.37 21.24 3.04
CA MET A 19 -4.07 21.20 1.61
C MET A 19 -4.08 22.59 0.99
N ILE A 20 -5.17 23.36 1.19
CA ILE A 20 -5.31 24.71 0.64
C ILE A 20 -4.15 25.60 1.12
N ARG A 21 -3.83 25.56 2.41
CA ARG A 21 -2.70 26.30 2.97
C ARG A 21 -1.37 25.92 2.30
N ASN A 22 -1.12 24.62 2.12
CA ASN A 22 0.13 24.15 1.51
C ASN A 22 0.23 24.54 0.03
N VAL A 23 -0.87 24.43 -0.72
CA VAL A 23 -1.00 24.85 -2.12
C VAL A 23 -0.71 26.34 -2.24
N LEU A 24 -1.35 27.19 -1.43
CA LEU A 24 -1.09 28.64 -1.44
C LEU A 24 0.39 28.99 -1.15
N LEU A 25 1.03 28.29 -0.21
CA LEU A 25 2.44 28.50 0.12
C LEU A 25 3.38 28.09 -1.03
N ILE A 26 3.13 26.94 -1.65
CA ILE A 26 3.93 26.44 -2.78
C ILE A 26 3.73 27.35 -4.00
N TYR A 27 2.50 27.76 -4.29
CA TYR A 27 2.20 28.69 -5.37
C TYR A 27 2.94 30.03 -5.21
N ALA A 28 2.90 30.62 -4.01
CA ALA A 28 3.62 31.84 -3.72
C ALA A 28 5.14 31.67 -3.91
N ALA A 29 5.70 30.54 -3.44
CA ALA A 29 7.11 30.23 -3.63
C ALA A 29 7.48 30.08 -5.13
N LEU A 30 6.65 29.41 -5.93
CA LEU A 30 6.87 29.25 -7.37
C LEU A 30 6.86 30.60 -8.10
N ILE A 31 5.91 31.49 -7.77
CA ILE A 31 5.87 32.86 -8.32
C ILE A 31 7.15 33.61 -7.95
N CYS A 32 7.60 33.53 -6.70
CA CYS A 32 8.85 34.16 -6.28
C CYS A 32 10.06 33.64 -7.07
N VAL A 33 10.15 32.32 -7.28
CA VAL A 33 11.22 31.71 -8.08
C VAL A 33 11.22 32.22 -9.52
N VAL A 34 10.07 32.23 -10.19
CA VAL A 34 9.98 32.76 -11.57
C VAL A 34 10.36 34.24 -11.60
N SER A 35 9.95 35.00 -10.58
CA SER A 35 10.23 36.44 -10.50
C SER A 35 11.71 36.77 -10.28
N ILE A 36 12.50 35.87 -9.70
CA ILE A 36 13.97 36.01 -9.62
C ILE A 36 14.59 36.02 -11.03
N PHE A 37 14.03 35.27 -11.99
CA PHE A 37 14.57 35.18 -13.35
C PHE A 37 13.92 36.15 -14.35
N LYS A 38 12.63 36.46 -14.18
CA LYS A 38 11.83 37.23 -15.14
C LYS A 38 11.47 38.65 -14.66
N GLY A 39 11.83 39.02 -13.44
CA GLY A 39 11.46 40.30 -12.85
C GLY A 39 10.06 40.28 -12.23
N ASN A 40 9.43 41.45 -12.11
CA ASN A 40 8.16 41.58 -11.37
C ASN A 40 7.00 40.82 -12.06
N PRO A 41 6.20 40.04 -11.32
CA PRO A 41 5.02 39.38 -11.86
C PRO A 41 3.94 40.35 -12.34
N PHE A 42 3.86 41.54 -11.74
CA PHE A 42 2.81 42.51 -12.04
C PHE A 42 3.34 43.73 -12.81
N PRO A 43 2.47 44.41 -13.58
CA PRO A 43 2.82 45.69 -14.18
C PRO A 43 3.24 46.68 -13.10
N HIS A 44 4.39 47.31 -13.28
CA HIS A 44 4.98 48.23 -12.33
C HIS A 44 5.59 49.43 -13.06
N GLN A 45 5.77 50.52 -12.34
CA GLN A 45 6.46 51.70 -12.84
C GLN A 45 7.94 51.56 -12.48
N GLU A 46 8.79 51.70 -13.49
CA GLU A 46 10.24 51.83 -13.28
C GLU A 46 10.69 53.18 -13.84
N THR A 47 11.42 53.93 -13.02
CA THR A 47 12.03 55.18 -13.47
C THR A 47 13.36 54.84 -14.14
N VAL A 48 13.41 54.97 -15.46
CA VAL A 48 14.63 54.75 -16.26
C VAL A 48 15.06 56.08 -16.83
N LEU A 49 16.28 56.53 -16.49
CA LEU A 49 16.90 57.72 -17.07
C LEU A 49 15.92 58.92 -17.13
N PHE A 50 15.29 59.24 -15.99
CA PHE A 50 14.37 60.38 -15.80
C PHE A 50 12.94 60.25 -16.36
N PHE A 51 12.53 59.10 -16.89
CA PHE A 51 11.14 58.84 -17.33
C PHE A 51 10.49 57.69 -16.56
N ASP A 52 9.23 57.87 -16.18
CA ASP A 52 8.40 56.79 -15.63
C ASP A 52 7.84 55.94 -16.77
N VAL A 53 8.36 54.74 -16.93
CA VAL A 53 7.90 53.78 -17.94
C VAL A 53 7.12 52.67 -17.25
N LYS A 54 5.94 52.34 -17.79
CA LYS A 54 5.12 51.22 -17.32
C LYS A 54 5.60 49.93 -17.97
N GLN A 55 6.34 49.12 -17.22
CA GLN A 55 6.79 47.82 -17.69
C GLN A 55 5.68 46.78 -17.47
N PRO A 56 5.36 45.93 -18.47
CA PRO A 56 4.45 44.81 -18.29
C PRO A 56 5.10 43.74 -17.42
N GLY A 57 4.38 43.24 -16.42
CA GLY A 57 4.86 42.13 -15.59
C GLY A 57 4.86 40.81 -16.36
N TRP A 58 5.68 39.84 -15.93
CA TRP A 58 5.85 38.59 -16.66
C TRP A 58 4.56 37.76 -16.76
N VAL A 59 3.60 37.95 -15.84
CA VAL A 59 2.28 37.30 -15.91
C VAL A 59 1.51 37.72 -17.17
N THR A 60 1.72 38.95 -17.64
CA THR A 60 1.07 39.47 -18.85
C THR A 60 1.83 39.15 -20.13
N THR A 61 3.16 39.08 -20.08
CA THR A 61 3.99 38.78 -21.26
C THR A 61 4.11 37.27 -21.52
N ASP A 62 4.19 36.46 -20.46
CA ASP A 62 4.35 35.01 -20.50
C ASP A 62 3.28 34.28 -19.65
N PRO A 63 1.97 34.34 -19.99
CA PRO A 63 0.90 33.76 -19.16
C PRO A 63 1.01 32.25 -18.95
N TRP A 64 1.67 31.53 -19.86
CA TRP A 64 1.88 30.10 -19.79
C TRP A 64 2.72 29.67 -18.58
N LEU A 65 3.64 30.52 -18.11
CA LEU A 65 4.45 30.25 -16.90
C LEU A 65 3.57 30.17 -15.65
N LEU A 66 2.54 31.00 -15.57
CA LEU A 66 1.59 30.96 -14.46
C LEU A 66 0.79 29.66 -14.47
N TRP A 67 0.34 29.20 -15.65
CA TRP A 67 -0.33 27.90 -15.78
C TRP A 67 0.56 26.73 -15.37
N ILE A 68 1.85 26.75 -15.71
CA ILE A 68 2.81 25.75 -15.23
C ILE A 68 2.90 25.78 -13.70
N CYS A 69 3.02 26.96 -13.10
CA CYS A 69 3.07 27.10 -11.64
C CYS A 69 1.82 26.49 -10.98
N VAL A 70 0.63 26.75 -11.51
CA VAL A 70 -0.63 26.18 -11.02
C VAL A 70 -0.64 24.65 -11.13
N VAL A 71 -0.24 24.09 -12.28
CA VAL A 71 -0.24 22.63 -12.48
C VAL A 71 0.76 21.95 -11.54
N VAL A 72 1.97 22.48 -11.42
CA VAL A 72 3.02 21.93 -10.54
C VAL A 72 2.57 21.99 -9.08
N ASP A 73 1.99 23.11 -8.66
CA ASP A 73 1.48 23.30 -7.30
C ASP A 73 0.36 22.31 -6.95
N LEU A 74 -0.63 22.15 -7.84
CA LEU A 74 -1.71 21.17 -7.64
C LEU A 74 -1.17 19.74 -7.49
N ILE A 75 -0.20 19.34 -8.31
CA ILE A 75 0.45 18.03 -8.23
C ILE A 75 1.20 17.88 -6.89
N ALA A 76 1.98 18.89 -6.49
CA ALA A 76 2.72 18.87 -5.24
C ALA A 76 1.80 18.81 -4.01
N GLY A 77 0.72 19.58 -4.00
CA GLY A 77 -0.28 19.60 -2.93
C GLY A 77 -0.96 18.24 -2.74
N ILE A 78 -1.38 17.60 -3.84
CA ILE A 78 -1.95 16.24 -3.82
C ILE A 78 -0.91 15.23 -3.31
N PHE A 79 0.33 15.31 -3.80
CA PHE A 79 1.40 14.39 -3.38
C PHE A 79 1.70 14.47 -1.88
N ILE A 80 1.74 15.68 -1.31
CA ILE A 80 1.96 15.88 0.13
C ILE A 80 0.86 15.23 0.97
N LEU A 81 -0.41 15.39 0.57
CA LEU A 81 -1.53 14.74 1.26
C LEU A 81 -1.44 13.23 1.23
N ILE A 82 -1.21 12.67 0.03
CA ILE A 82 -1.07 11.24 -0.17
C ILE A 82 0.07 10.72 0.71
N ARG A 83 1.25 11.35 0.63
CA ARG A 83 2.42 10.96 1.44
C ARG A 83 2.12 10.96 2.93
N ASP A 84 1.38 11.95 3.43
CA ASP A 84 1.04 12.03 4.85
C ASP A 84 0.11 10.89 5.31
N ILE A 85 -0.87 10.49 4.49
CA ILE A 85 -1.75 9.35 4.77
C ILE A 85 -0.94 8.05 4.70
N PHE A 86 -0.15 7.86 3.64
CA PHE A 86 0.71 6.68 3.49
C PHE A 86 1.71 6.55 4.63
N ARG A 87 2.25 7.66 5.16
CA ARG A 87 3.14 7.63 6.32
C ARG A 87 2.43 7.12 7.57
N ASP A 88 1.18 7.49 7.80
CA ASP A 88 0.43 7.02 8.96
C ASP A 88 0.13 5.52 8.83
N PHE A 89 -0.30 5.05 7.65
CA PHE A 89 -0.48 3.62 7.39
C PHE A 89 0.83 2.83 7.42
N SER A 90 1.96 3.41 6.99
CA SER A 90 3.25 2.73 7.06
C SER A 90 3.67 2.37 8.48
N LYS A 91 3.18 3.10 9.50
CA LYS A 91 3.42 2.76 10.90
C LYS A 91 2.62 1.55 11.34
N ILE A 92 1.40 1.40 10.83
CA ILE A 92 0.54 0.24 11.06
C ILE A 92 1.12 -0.96 10.30
N ASP A 93 1.48 -0.77 9.03
CA ASP A 93 2.06 -1.81 8.17
C ASP A 93 3.39 -2.37 8.71
N ARG A 94 4.12 -1.62 9.56
CA ARG A 94 5.31 -2.12 10.26
C ARG A 94 4.99 -3.26 11.23
N ILE A 95 3.80 -3.32 11.80
CA ILE A 95 3.39 -4.41 12.70
C ILE A 95 3.45 -5.72 11.93
N LEU A 96 2.82 -5.76 10.75
CA LEU A 96 2.89 -6.93 9.89
C LEU A 96 4.28 -7.12 9.29
N SER A 97 4.82 -6.10 8.62
CA SER A 97 6.02 -6.24 7.78
C SER A 97 7.32 -6.47 8.56
N GLN A 98 7.43 -5.95 9.78
CA GLN A 98 8.64 -6.07 10.62
C GLN A 98 8.44 -7.02 11.80
N GLN A 99 7.28 -6.99 12.46
CA GLN A 99 7.04 -7.81 13.66
C GLN A 99 6.38 -9.17 13.33
N CYS A 100 5.98 -9.39 12.07
CA CYS A 100 5.25 -10.59 11.64
C CYS A 100 4.00 -10.85 12.50
N ASP A 101 3.40 -9.80 13.04
CA ASP A 101 2.24 -9.90 13.93
C ASP A 101 0.96 -9.60 13.13
N ALA A 102 0.39 -10.66 12.56
CA ALA A 102 -0.79 -10.54 11.72
C ALA A 102 -2.10 -10.47 12.52
N GLU A 103 -2.12 -10.98 13.76
CA GLU A 103 -3.27 -10.86 14.66
C GLU A 103 -3.45 -9.40 15.08
N LYS A 104 -2.41 -8.79 15.67
CA LYS A 104 -2.42 -7.39 16.10
C LYS A 104 -2.61 -6.42 14.94
N TYR A 105 -2.05 -6.73 13.77
CA TYR A 105 -2.29 -5.94 12.56
C TYR A 105 -3.77 -5.97 12.15
N SER A 106 -4.42 -7.14 12.19
CA SER A 106 -5.84 -7.26 11.89
C SER A 106 -6.73 -6.57 12.93
N GLU A 107 -6.41 -6.71 14.21
CA GLU A 107 -7.13 -6.05 15.32
C GLU A 107 -7.04 -4.53 15.21
N MET A 108 -5.83 -3.99 14.98
CA MET A 108 -5.65 -2.55 14.81
C MET A 108 -6.44 -1.99 13.62
N LEU A 109 -6.51 -2.74 12.52
CA LEU A 109 -7.31 -2.34 11.36
C LEU A 109 -8.82 -2.43 11.62
N GLU A 110 -9.27 -3.47 12.33
CA GLU A 110 -10.66 -3.63 12.74
C GLU A 110 -11.11 -2.47 13.64
N GLU A 111 -10.30 -2.11 14.65
CA GLU A 111 -10.55 -0.94 15.51
C GLU A 111 -10.57 0.37 14.70
N LEU A 112 -9.64 0.52 13.75
CA LEU A 112 -9.54 1.71 12.92
C LEU A 112 -10.80 1.89 12.06
N ILE A 113 -11.33 0.80 11.51
CA ILE A 113 -12.59 0.78 10.76
C ILE A 113 -13.77 1.08 11.68
N LYS A 114 -13.89 0.39 12.82
CA LYS A 114 -15.00 0.60 13.78
C LYS A 114 -15.08 2.06 14.23
N TYR A 115 -13.94 2.64 14.61
CA TYR A 115 -13.87 4.05 14.95
C TYR A 115 -14.22 4.93 13.75
N GLY A 116 -13.65 4.64 12.56
CA GLY A 116 -13.95 5.37 11.33
C GLY A 116 -15.43 5.42 10.96
N LYS A 117 -16.13 4.29 11.05
CA LYS A 117 -17.58 4.18 10.76
C LYS A 117 -18.45 4.95 11.76
N SER A 118 -17.96 5.18 12.98
CA SER A 118 -18.67 5.97 13.99
C SER A 118 -18.59 7.48 13.78
N LEU A 119 -17.75 7.96 12.85
CA LEU A 119 -17.52 9.38 12.62
C LEU A 119 -18.45 9.95 11.55
N ASP A 120 -18.85 11.21 11.75
CA ASP A 120 -19.34 12.03 10.65
C ASP A 120 -18.14 12.56 9.83
N TYR A 121 -18.00 12.09 8.59
CA TYR A 121 -16.78 12.27 7.81
C TYR A 121 -16.53 13.72 7.43
N HIS A 122 -15.40 14.26 7.86
CA HIS A 122 -14.91 15.57 7.48
C HIS A 122 -13.53 15.48 6.79
N GLY A 123 -13.26 16.40 5.87
CA GLY A 123 -11.96 16.48 5.20
C GLY A 123 -11.64 15.21 4.39
N PHE A 124 -10.61 14.47 4.81
CA PHE A 124 -10.15 13.20 4.22
C PHE A 124 -10.33 11.98 5.13
N GLN A 125 -11.15 12.09 6.18
CA GLN A 125 -11.39 10.97 7.11
C GLN A 125 -11.98 9.74 6.42
N LYS A 126 -12.93 9.93 5.49
CA LYS A 126 -13.50 8.82 4.71
C LYS A 126 -12.44 8.06 3.91
N SER A 127 -11.45 8.77 3.35
CA SER A 127 -10.36 8.14 2.60
C SER A 127 -9.51 7.23 3.49
N VAL A 128 -9.26 7.62 4.74
CA VAL A 128 -8.56 6.77 5.71
C VAL A 128 -9.35 5.50 5.99
N MET A 129 -10.65 5.63 6.29
CA MET A 129 -11.53 4.48 6.53
C MET A 129 -11.51 3.50 5.35
N LEU A 130 -11.65 3.99 4.12
CA LEU A 130 -11.65 3.15 2.92
C LEU A 130 -10.32 2.43 2.67
N ILE A 131 -9.19 3.07 2.96
CA ILE A 131 -7.87 2.43 2.88
C ILE A 131 -7.77 1.32 3.94
N ALA A 132 -8.24 1.60 5.16
CA ALA A 132 -8.26 0.63 6.25
C ALA A 132 -9.09 -0.59 5.90
N GLU A 133 -10.27 -0.37 5.32
CA GLU A 133 -11.19 -1.40 4.85
C GLU A 133 -10.51 -2.37 3.88
N SER A 134 -9.87 -1.83 2.83
CA SER A 134 -9.13 -2.68 1.88
C SER A 134 -7.98 -3.46 2.53
N LYS A 135 -7.25 -2.84 3.46
CA LYS A 135 -6.14 -3.49 4.17
C LYS A 135 -6.60 -4.55 5.15
N TYR A 136 -7.75 -4.34 5.80
CA TYR A 136 -8.32 -5.27 6.75
C TYR A 136 -8.74 -6.57 6.08
N VAL A 137 -9.39 -6.49 4.92
CA VAL A 137 -9.71 -7.70 4.14
C VAL A 137 -8.44 -8.49 3.79
N VAL A 138 -7.36 -7.81 3.40
CA VAL A 138 -6.07 -8.47 3.14
C VAL A 138 -5.47 -9.07 4.43
N ALA A 139 -5.60 -8.39 5.57
CA ALA A 139 -5.17 -8.93 6.87
C ALA A 139 -5.91 -10.21 7.25
N LEU A 140 -7.24 -10.25 7.05
CA LEU A 140 -8.06 -11.44 7.25
C LEU A 140 -7.59 -12.60 6.36
N ILE A 141 -7.24 -12.31 5.10
CA ILE A 141 -6.70 -13.31 4.17
C ILE A 141 -5.35 -13.85 4.66
N ILE A 142 -4.46 -12.99 5.16
CA ILE A 142 -3.15 -13.38 5.70
C ILE A 142 -3.31 -14.28 6.94
N ASN A 143 -4.28 -13.98 7.80
CA ASN A 143 -4.66 -14.82 8.94
C ASN A 143 -5.40 -16.10 8.52
N GLY A 144 -5.64 -16.32 7.22
CA GLY A 144 -6.38 -17.46 6.70
C GLY A 144 -7.86 -17.48 7.06
N GLN A 145 -8.43 -16.35 7.48
CA GLN A 145 -9.83 -16.16 7.84
C GLN A 145 -10.67 -15.80 6.60
N LEU A 146 -10.64 -16.64 5.56
CA LEU A 146 -11.26 -16.32 4.26
C LEU A 146 -12.78 -16.12 4.35
N GLN A 147 -13.47 -16.90 5.19
CA GLN A 147 -14.91 -16.75 5.40
C GLN A 147 -15.26 -15.40 6.03
N LYS A 148 -14.50 -14.96 7.05
CA LYS A 148 -14.67 -13.63 7.68
C LYS A 148 -14.40 -12.51 6.66
N ALA A 149 -13.43 -12.69 5.78
CA ALA A 149 -13.14 -11.75 4.70
C ALA A 149 -14.32 -11.64 3.71
N GLU A 150 -14.90 -12.77 3.28
CA GLU A 150 -16.07 -12.79 2.41
C GLU A 150 -17.30 -12.15 3.05
N GLU A 151 -17.56 -12.49 4.31
CA GLU A 151 -18.69 -11.93 5.06
C GLU A 151 -18.56 -10.42 5.20
N TYR A 152 -17.36 -9.94 5.54
CA TYR A 152 -17.08 -8.51 5.63
C TYR A 152 -17.31 -7.81 4.28
N ILE A 153 -16.78 -8.36 3.18
CA ILE A 153 -16.99 -7.78 1.83
C ILE A 153 -18.49 -7.72 1.47
N LYS A 154 -19.25 -8.76 1.84
CA LYS A 154 -20.67 -8.85 1.51
C LYS A 154 -21.51 -7.86 2.31
N ASN A 155 -21.28 -7.79 3.62
CA ASN A 155 -22.19 -7.15 4.57
C ASN A 155 -21.71 -5.78 5.06
N GLU A 156 -20.40 -5.55 5.13
CA GLU A 156 -19.80 -4.41 5.83
C GLU A 156 -19.02 -3.44 4.96
N TRP A 157 -18.73 -3.81 3.72
CA TRP A 157 -17.94 -3.01 2.78
C TRP A 157 -18.67 -1.73 2.35
N GLU A 158 -18.09 -0.56 2.67
CA GLU A 158 -18.60 0.75 2.28
C GLU A 158 -17.93 1.32 1.02
N GLY A 159 -16.77 0.78 0.64
CA GLY A 159 -16.04 1.22 -0.53
C GLY A 159 -16.81 1.01 -1.84
N LYS A 160 -16.40 1.72 -2.88
CA LYS A 160 -16.90 1.45 -4.23
C LYS A 160 -16.49 0.04 -4.66
N ARG A 161 -17.43 -0.73 -5.21
CA ARG A 161 -17.19 -2.08 -5.77
C ARG A 161 -16.67 -2.04 -7.21
N GLU A 162 -15.77 -1.10 -7.47
CA GLU A 162 -15.20 -0.84 -8.79
C GLU A 162 -13.80 -0.22 -8.66
N GLY A 163 -13.07 -0.19 -9.76
CA GLY A 163 -11.74 0.39 -9.82
C GLY A 163 -10.64 -0.49 -9.22
N ARG A 164 -9.43 0.07 -9.17
CA ARG A 164 -8.20 -0.67 -8.93
C ARG A 164 -8.12 -1.31 -7.54
N THR A 165 -8.47 -0.57 -6.48
CA THR A 165 -8.38 -1.08 -5.10
C THR A 165 -9.32 -2.26 -4.88
N TRP A 166 -10.56 -2.14 -5.36
CA TRP A 166 -11.54 -3.22 -5.32
C TRP A 166 -11.04 -4.46 -6.07
N GLN A 167 -10.57 -4.28 -7.31
CA GLN A 167 -10.00 -5.39 -8.09
C GLN A 167 -8.84 -6.07 -7.36
N GLN A 168 -7.93 -5.31 -6.74
CA GLN A 168 -6.82 -5.88 -5.97
C GLN A 168 -7.30 -6.72 -4.77
N VAL A 169 -8.29 -6.24 -4.02
CA VAL A 169 -8.85 -6.98 -2.88
C VAL A 169 -9.50 -8.28 -3.34
N MET A 170 -10.34 -8.21 -4.38
CA MET A 170 -11.01 -9.39 -4.92
C MET A 170 -10.03 -10.39 -5.53
N THR A 171 -9.02 -9.94 -6.26
CA THR A 171 -7.97 -10.83 -6.79
C THR A 171 -7.19 -11.52 -5.67
N ASN A 172 -6.84 -10.81 -4.58
CA ASN A 172 -6.18 -11.44 -3.43
C ASN A 172 -7.05 -12.55 -2.81
N LEU A 173 -8.35 -12.27 -2.63
CA LEU A 173 -9.30 -13.22 -2.06
C LEU A 173 -9.44 -14.45 -2.96
N GLU A 174 -9.71 -14.25 -4.25
CA GLU A 174 -9.88 -15.34 -5.21
C GLU A 174 -8.64 -16.23 -5.32
N LEU A 175 -7.45 -15.64 -5.44
CA LEU A 175 -6.21 -16.40 -5.48
C LEU A 175 -6.01 -17.20 -4.20
N SER A 176 -6.32 -16.62 -3.04
CA SER A 176 -6.15 -17.31 -1.76
C SER A 176 -7.11 -18.50 -1.61
N LYS A 177 -8.37 -18.35 -2.06
CA LYS A 177 -9.35 -19.45 -2.10
C LYS A 177 -8.90 -20.57 -3.02
N LYS A 178 -8.55 -20.24 -4.27
CA LYS A 178 -8.10 -21.21 -5.27
C LYS A 178 -6.85 -21.97 -4.81
N TYR A 179 -5.94 -21.28 -4.12
CA TYR A 179 -4.77 -21.93 -3.52
C TYR A 179 -5.16 -22.91 -2.40
N GLN A 180 -6.08 -22.52 -1.50
CA GLN A 180 -6.57 -23.40 -0.43
C GLN A 180 -7.34 -24.61 -0.98
N GLU A 181 -8.12 -24.41 -2.04
CA GLU A 181 -8.90 -25.44 -2.74
C GLU A 181 -8.03 -26.35 -3.63
N LYS A 182 -6.73 -26.04 -3.77
CA LYS A 182 -5.79 -26.70 -4.68
C LYS A 182 -6.22 -26.67 -6.16
N ASP A 183 -6.95 -25.64 -6.56
CA ASP A 183 -7.38 -25.42 -7.95
C ASP A 183 -6.26 -24.75 -8.76
N ALA A 184 -5.38 -25.58 -9.32
CA ALA A 184 -4.25 -25.12 -10.15
C ALA A 184 -4.69 -24.34 -11.40
N ALA A 185 -5.72 -24.83 -12.10
CA ALA A 185 -6.18 -24.24 -13.35
C ALA A 185 -6.85 -22.88 -13.12
N GLY A 186 -7.74 -22.81 -12.12
CA GLY A 186 -8.38 -21.56 -11.74
C GLY A 186 -7.39 -20.55 -11.17
N TYR A 187 -6.41 -20.98 -10.37
CA TYR A 187 -5.36 -20.09 -9.85
C TYR A 187 -4.55 -19.46 -11.00
N SER A 188 -4.06 -20.29 -11.94
CA SER A 188 -3.34 -19.82 -13.13
C SER A 188 -4.15 -18.80 -13.93
N ALA A 189 -5.39 -19.14 -14.28
CA ALA A 189 -6.25 -18.26 -15.09
C ALA A 189 -6.55 -16.92 -14.39
N THR A 190 -6.64 -16.93 -13.06
CA THR A 190 -6.84 -15.72 -12.26
C THR A 190 -5.57 -14.86 -12.22
N LEU A 191 -4.42 -15.50 -12.03
CA LEU A 191 -3.12 -14.81 -12.00
C LEU A 191 -2.77 -14.19 -13.36
N GLU A 192 -3.08 -14.87 -14.47
CA GLU A 192 -2.89 -14.35 -15.83
C GLU A 192 -3.75 -13.12 -16.13
N LYS A 193 -4.96 -13.06 -15.57
CA LYS A 193 -5.85 -11.89 -15.70
C LYS A 193 -5.56 -10.79 -14.68
N ALA A 194 -4.78 -11.10 -13.64
CA ALA A 194 -4.46 -10.16 -12.57
C ALA A 194 -3.56 -9.02 -13.06
N GLY A 195 -3.52 -7.92 -12.32
CA GLY A 195 -2.61 -6.82 -12.62
C GLY A 195 -1.13 -7.21 -12.50
N LYS A 196 -0.24 -6.47 -13.18
CA LYS A 196 1.22 -6.71 -13.20
C LYS A 196 1.86 -6.88 -11.81
N VAL A 197 1.29 -6.29 -10.77
CA VAL A 197 1.77 -6.43 -9.38
C VAL A 197 1.71 -7.88 -8.91
N PHE A 198 0.70 -8.65 -9.31
CA PHE A 198 0.58 -10.07 -8.97
C PHE A 198 1.44 -10.93 -9.89
N GLN A 199 1.36 -10.68 -11.19
CA GLN A 199 2.08 -11.46 -12.21
C GLN A 199 3.60 -11.42 -12.05
N LYS A 200 4.15 -10.32 -11.54
CA LYS A 200 5.60 -10.14 -11.33
C LYS A 200 6.06 -10.50 -9.93
N ASN A 201 5.16 -10.85 -9.02
CA ASN A 201 5.53 -11.14 -7.65
C ASN A 201 5.95 -12.62 -7.52
N PRO A 202 7.20 -12.89 -7.08
CA PRO A 202 7.73 -14.25 -6.99
C PRO A 202 6.90 -15.19 -6.12
N LEU A 203 6.27 -14.70 -5.06
CA LEU A 203 5.47 -15.53 -4.14
C LEU A 203 4.19 -16.07 -4.81
N PHE A 204 3.49 -15.25 -5.60
CA PHE A 204 2.31 -15.70 -6.34
C PHE A 204 2.70 -16.64 -7.48
N MET A 205 3.82 -16.37 -8.16
CA MET A 205 4.35 -17.25 -9.20
C MET A 205 4.78 -18.61 -8.62
N ALA A 206 5.49 -18.62 -7.48
CA ALA A 206 5.88 -19.84 -6.79
C ALA A 206 4.68 -20.67 -6.37
N LYS A 207 3.65 -20.05 -5.77
CA LYS A 207 2.38 -20.73 -5.45
C LYS A 207 1.73 -21.36 -6.68
N ASN A 208 1.78 -20.68 -7.84
CA ASN A 208 1.26 -21.25 -9.08
C ASN A 208 2.03 -22.50 -9.51
N LEU A 209 3.37 -22.46 -9.47
CA LEU A 209 4.24 -23.60 -9.81
C LEU A 209 4.01 -24.77 -8.85
N MET A 210 3.92 -24.50 -7.54
CA MET A 210 3.61 -25.48 -6.51
C MET A 210 2.27 -26.18 -6.70
N LEU A 211 1.24 -25.46 -7.20
CA LEU A 211 -0.06 -26.06 -7.52
C LEU A 211 0.01 -26.98 -8.75
N LYS A 212 0.90 -26.69 -9.70
CA LYS A 212 1.15 -27.52 -10.88
C LYS A 212 2.07 -28.72 -10.61
N GLY A 213 2.63 -28.84 -9.40
CA GLY A 213 3.63 -29.85 -9.06
C GLY A 213 5.03 -29.56 -9.61
N GLU A 214 5.28 -28.33 -10.08
CA GLU A 214 6.58 -27.89 -10.60
C GLU A 214 7.47 -27.37 -9.46
N ASP A 215 7.61 -28.15 -8.37
CA ASP A 215 8.27 -27.69 -7.14
C ASP A 215 9.76 -27.32 -7.34
N GLU A 216 10.49 -28.00 -8.24
CA GLU A 216 11.87 -27.62 -8.56
C GLU A 216 11.98 -26.23 -9.21
N ALA A 217 11.01 -25.87 -10.07
CA ALA A 217 10.96 -24.54 -10.67
C ALA A 217 10.62 -23.48 -9.62
N ALA A 218 9.73 -23.81 -8.68
CA ALA A 218 9.40 -22.95 -7.54
C ALA A 218 10.63 -22.71 -6.65
N VAL A 219 11.42 -23.74 -6.36
CA VAL A 219 12.69 -23.62 -5.61
C VAL A 219 13.64 -22.65 -6.31
N ARG A 220 13.92 -22.85 -7.60
CA ARG A 220 14.82 -21.97 -8.36
C ARG A 220 14.34 -20.52 -8.38
N LEU A 221 13.03 -20.30 -8.46
CA LEU A 221 12.45 -18.96 -8.42
C LEU A 221 12.65 -18.32 -7.05
N LEU A 222 12.37 -19.05 -5.97
CA LEU A 222 12.44 -18.54 -4.61
C LEU A 222 13.90 -18.34 -4.16
N GLU A 223 14.82 -19.26 -4.44
CA GLU A 223 16.25 -19.13 -4.08
C GLU A 223 16.89 -17.86 -4.65
N ASN A 224 16.55 -17.49 -5.89
CA ASN A 224 17.07 -16.30 -6.56
C ASN A 224 16.48 -14.99 -6.06
N ASP A 225 15.38 -15.06 -5.32
CA ASP A 225 14.75 -13.90 -4.71
C ASP A 225 15.34 -13.65 -3.31
N THR A 226 15.49 -12.38 -2.93
CA THR A 226 15.90 -12.01 -1.58
C THR A 226 14.99 -10.92 -1.06
N GLU A 227 14.18 -11.28 -0.05
CA GLU A 227 13.19 -10.37 0.49
C GLU A 227 13.78 -9.53 1.62
N LYS A 228 13.59 -8.21 1.54
CA LYS A 228 14.20 -7.26 2.49
C LYS A 228 13.40 -7.11 3.78
N LEU A 229 12.12 -7.44 3.77
CA LEU A 229 11.23 -7.29 4.91
C LEU A 229 10.99 -8.65 5.57
N PRO A 230 11.07 -8.74 6.91
CA PRO A 230 10.87 -9.99 7.64
C PRO A 230 9.63 -10.78 7.22
N TYR A 231 8.49 -10.11 7.08
CA TYR A 231 7.23 -10.75 6.66
C TYR A 231 7.33 -11.49 5.32
N TYR A 232 7.94 -10.85 4.31
CA TYR A 232 8.08 -11.46 2.99
C TYR A 232 9.13 -12.57 3.01
N GLU A 233 10.23 -12.40 3.74
CA GLU A 233 11.26 -13.45 3.87
C GLU A 233 10.72 -14.68 4.61
N VAL A 234 9.94 -14.50 5.68
CA VAL A 234 9.25 -15.62 6.36
C VAL A 234 8.29 -16.34 5.39
N THR A 235 7.49 -15.58 4.63
CA THR A 235 6.57 -16.18 3.65
C THR A 235 7.33 -16.94 2.56
N ARG A 236 8.41 -16.35 2.05
CA ARG A 236 9.29 -16.94 1.03
C ARG A 236 9.92 -18.24 1.53
N ARG A 237 10.53 -18.22 2.73
CA ARG A 237 11.16 -19.38 3.37
C ARG A 237 10.16 -20.48 3.64
N PHE A 238 8.94 -20.14 4.04
CA PHE A 238 7.88 -21.14 4.20
C PHE A 238 7.58 -21.86 2.88
N LEU A 239 7.32 -21.13 1.80
CA LEU A 239 7.06 -21.73 0.49
C LEU A 239 8.25 -22.56 0.00
N LEU A 240 9.47 -22.05 0.16
CA LEU A 240 10.70 -22.73 -0.22
C LEU A 240 10.89 -24.04 0.55
N GLY A 241 10.65 -24.01 1.87
CA GLY A 241 10.71 -25.20 2.72
C GLY A 241 9.70 -26.26 2.29
N VAL A 242 8.44 -25.87 2.02
CA VAL A 242 7.42 -26.79 1.52
C VAL A 242 7.88 -27.46 0.22
N CYS A 243 8.45 -26.70 -0.72
CA CYS A 243 8.97 -27.27 -1.96
C CYS A 243 10.14 -28.23 -1.72
N TYR A 244 11.08 -27.90 -0.83
CA TYR A 244 12.20 -28.78 -0.50
C TYR A 244 11.74 -30.13 0.05
N TYR A 245 10.77 -30.15 0.97
CA TYR A 245 10.19 -31.40 1.45
C TYR A 245 9.54 -32.22 0.33
N ARG A 246 8.82 -31.57 -0.60
CA ARG A 246 8.18 -32.27 -1.73
C ARG A 246 9.17 -32.90 -2.71
N ILE A 247 10.37 -32.35 -2.83
CA ILE A 247 11.45 -32.87 -3.69
C ILE A 247 12.48 -33.73 -2.93
N GLY A 248 12.19 -34.11 -1.69
CA GLY A 248 13.05 -35.00 -0.88
C GLY A 248 14.32 -34.35 -0.31
N LYS A 249 14.39 -33.02 -0.29
CA LYS A 249 15.51 -32.23 0.26
C LYS A 249 15.25 -31.84 1.72
N GLU A 250 15.09 -32.83 2.58
CA GLU A 250 14.55 -32.65 3.93
C GLU A 250 15.37 -31.71 4.82
N GLU A 251 16.71 -31.80 4.81
CA GLU A 251 17.58 -30.92 5.62
C GLU A 251 17.40 -29.44 5.25
N GLN A 252 17.34 -29.12 3.95
CA GLN A 252 17.12 -27.76 3.45
C GLN A 252 15.70 -27.28 3.75
N GLY A 253 14.73 -28.20 3.68
CA GLY A 253 13.35 -27.95 4.10
C GLY A 253 13.28 -27.58 5.58
N LYS A 254 13.97 -28.35 6.43
CA LYS A 254 13.99 -28.16 7.88
C LYS A 254 14.60 -26.82 8.26
N GLU A 255 15.74 -26.44 7.69
CA GLU A 255 16.37 -25.13 7.92
C GLU A 255 15.40 -23.98 7.61
N CYS A 256 14.66 -24.10 6.50
CA CYS A 256 13.66 -23.11 6.13
C CYS A 256 12.50 -23.05 7.14
N MET A 257 12.00 -24.19 7.62
CA MET A 257 10.91 -24.23 8.59
C MET A 257 11.34 -23.70 9.96
N GLU A 258 12.54 -24.04 10.43
CA GLU A 258 13.09 -23.51 11.68
C GLU A 258 13.21 -21.98 11.65
N TYR A 259 13.65 -21.42 10.52
CA TYR A 259 13.66 -19.97 10.32
C TYR A 259 12.24 -19.37 10.44
N VAL A 260 11.26 -19.97 9.77
CA VAL A 260 9.85 -19.53 9.81
C VAL A 260 9.29 -19.61 11.24
N ILE A 261 9.60 -20.66 11.97
CA ILE A 261 9.14 -20.84 13.36
C ILE A 261 9.73 -19.76 14.27
N GLY A 262 11.03 -19.47 14.12
CA GLY A 262 11.73 -18.46 14.91
C GLY A 262 11.31 -17.02 14.61
N HIS A 263 10.87 -16.71 13.39
CA HIS A 263 10.62 -15.33 12.94
C HIS A 263 9.18 -15.04 12.55
N GLY A 264 8.31 -16.05 12.50
CA GLY A 264 6.94 -15.93 12.00
C GLY A 264 5.94 -15.35 13.01
N ASN A 265 6.30 -15.25 14.29
CA ASN A 265 5.47 -14.68 15.36
C ASN A 265 4.02 -15.22 15.37
N THR A 266 3.03 -14.45 14.90
CA THR A 266 1.60 -14.87 14.84
C THR A 266 1.14 -15.23 13.42
N LEU A 267 2.06 -15.33 12.45
CA LEU A 267 1.71 -15.69 11.09
C LEU A 267 1.24 -17.14 11.01
N LYS A 268 0.18 -17.38 10.23
CA LYS A 268 -0.34 -18.73 9.98
C LYS A 268 0.70 -19.69 9.39
N CYS A 269 1.65 -19.19 8.61
CA CYS A 269 2.72 -20.03 8.07
C CYS A 269 3.65 -20.61 9.15
N LYS A 270 3.74 -19.99 10.34
CA LYS A 270 4.45 -20.58 11.48
C LYS A 270 3.72 -21.81 12.01
N GLU A 271 2.42 -21.71 12.28
CA GLU A 271 1.62 -22.87 12.72
C GLU A 271 1.67 -24.01 11.69
N GLU A 272 1.72 -23.68 10.40
CA GLU A 272 1.90 -24.68 9.34
C GLU A 272 3.32 -25.26 9.31
N ALA A 273 4.35 -24.45 9.53
CA ALA A 273 5.75 -24.89 9.57
C ALA A 273 6.05 -25.82 10.75
N GLU A 274 5.44 -25.60 11.91
CA GLU A 274 5.61 -26.47 13.09
C GLU A 274 5.24 -27.93 12.78
N LYS A 275 4.27 -28.16 11.89
CA LYS A 275 3.85 -29.51 11.45
C LYS A 275 4.93 -30.28 10.70
N TYR A 276 5.92 -29.59 10.13
CA TYR A 276 7.01 -30.20 9.38
C TYR A 276 8.22 -30.56 10.25
N VAL A 277 8.41 -29.88 11.38
CA VAL A 277 9.58 -30.06 12.27
C VAL A 277 9.28 -31.01 13.43
N THR A 278 8.01 -31.23 13.76
CA THR A 278 7.58 -32.11 14.87
C THR A 278 7.43 -33.59 14.47
N VAL A 279 7.99 -33.99 13.32
CA VAL A 279 7.98 -35.38 12.81
C VAL A 279 9.28 -36.08 13.10
#